data_AF-A0A379X2E1-F1
#
_entry.id   AF-A0A379X2E1-F1
#
_cell.length_a   1.000
_cell.length_b   1.000
_cell.length_c   1.000
_cell.angle_alpha   90.00
_cell.angle_beta   90.00
_cell.angle_gamma   90.00
#
_symmetry.space_group_name_H-M   'P 1'
#
loop_
_entity.id
_entity.type
_entity.pdbx_description
1 polymer ?
#
loop_
_entity_poly.entity_id
_entity_poly.type
_entity_poly.pdbx_seq_one_letter_code
_entity_poly.pdbx_strand_id
1 'polypeptide(L)' 'MAANYLHGVETIEIETGPRPVKAVKSAVIGLIGTAPCGPVNQPTLCLSESDAAQFGQAWQISPSRRR' A
#
# COMPACT_ATOMS: atom_id res chain seq x y z
N MET A 1 6.34 -44.13 4.61
CA MET A 1 6.30 -43.24 5.79
C MET A 1 5.12 -43.71 6.64
N ALA A 2 5.39 -44.37 7.77
CA ALA A 2 4.34 -45.02 8.56
C ALA A 2 3.59 -43.96 9.38
N ALA A 3 2.28 -43.89 9.22
CA ALA A 3 1.41 -43.13 10.11
C ALA A 3 1.38 -43.85 11.46
N ASN A 4 1.87 -43.18 12.50
CA ASN A 4 1.86 -43.71 13.86
C ASN A 4 0.46 -43.48 14.43
N TYR A 5 -0.39 -44.50 14.43
CA TYR A 5 -1.73 -44.42 15.01
C TYR A 5 -1.61 -44.53 16.53
N LEU A 6 -1.66 -43.40 17.22
CA LEU A 6 -1.68 -43.38 18.68
C LEU A 6 -3.07 -43.78 19.18
N HIS A 7 -3.15 -44.86 19.97
CA HIS A 7 -4.33 -45.13 20.78
C HIS A 7 -4.23 -44.29 22.07
N GLY A 8 -4.62 -43.03 21.96
CA GLY A 8 -4.58 -42.07 23.06
C GLY A 8 -4.91 -40.66 22.58
N VAL A 9 -5.02 -39.73 23.53
CA VAL A 9 -5.21 -38.29 23.24
C VAL A 9 -3.84 -37.67 23.02
N GLU A 10 -3.69 -36.96 21.90
CA GLU A 10 -2.54 -36.09 21.64
C GLU A 10 -2.92 -34.67 22.06
N THR A 11 -2.21 -34.12 23.05
CA THR A 11 -2.39 -32.73 23.47
C THR A 11 -1.34 -31.88 22.76
N ILE A 12 -1.81 -31.02 21.86
CA ILE A 12 -0.98 -30.00 21.20
C ILE A 12 -1.27 -28.66 21.89
N GLU A 13 -0.29 -28.10 22.57
CA GLU A 13 -0.39 -26.75 23.13
C GLU A 13 -0.18 -25.73 22.00
N ILE A 14 -1.27 -25.08 21.62
CA ILE A 14 -1.25 -24.02 20.62
C ILE A 14 -1.15 -22.68 21.36
N GLU A 15 0.07 -22.18 21.56
CA GLU A 15 0.34 -20.85 22.14
C GLU A 15 0.06 -19.71 21.12
N THR A 16 -1.06 -19.75 20.41
CA THR A 16 -1.40 -18.69 19.45
C THR A 16 -2.23 -17.63 20.15
N GLY A 17 -1.60 -16.52 20.51
CA GLY A 17 -2.28 -15.31 20.98
C GLY A 17 -3.07 -14.59 19.88
N PRO A 18 -3.92 -13.62 20.23
CA PRO A 18 -4.67 -12.81 19.25
C PRO A 18 -3.70 -12.07 18.30
N ARG A 19 -3.85 -12.29 16.99
CA ARG A 19 -3.09 -11.55 15.97
C ARG A 19 -3.75 -10.18 15.76
N PRO A 20 -3.03 -9.06 15.98
CA PRO A 20 -3.61 -7.73 15.78
C PRO A 20 -3.94 -7.51 14.31
N VAL A 21 -5.17 -7.07 14.02
CA VAL A 21 -5.60 -6.68 12.68
C VAL A 21 -5.18 -5.24 12.44
N LYS A 22 -4.35 -5.01 11.41
CA LYS A 22 -3.96 -3.65 11.00
C LYS A 22 -5.01 -3.09 10.06
N ALA A 23 -5.61 -1.95 10.42
CA ALA A 23 -6.42 -1.19 9.50
C ALA A 23 -5.53 -0.63 8.37
N VAL A 24 -5.88 -0.94 7.12
CA VAL A 24 -5.19 -0.39 5.94
C VAL A 24 -5.78 0.98 5.59
N LYS A 25 -4.93 1.89 5.10
CA LYS A 25 -5.41 3.17 4.53
C LYS A 25 -6.25 2.87 3.29
N SER A 26 -7.54 3.18 3.31
CA SER A 26 -8.47 2.89 2.20
C SER A 26 -8.61 4.03 1.18
N ALA A 27 -8.18 5.24 1.53
CA ALA A 27 -8.27 6.42 0.67
C ALA A 27 -6.96 6.66 -0.11
N VAL A 28 -6.63 5.76 -1.04
CA VAL A 28 -5.51 5.92 -1.99
C VAL A 28 -6.08 6.19 -3.38
N ILE A 29 -5.63 7.26 -4.03
CA ILE A 29 -6.08 7.67 -5.36
C ILE A 29 -4.93 7.47 -6.35
N GLY A 30 -5.18 6.73 -7.43
CA GLY A 30 -4.26 6.61 -8.56
C GLY A 30 -4.52 7.73 -9.58
N LEU A 31 -3.47 8.45 -9.96
CA LEU A 31 -3.55 9.55 -10.94
C LEU A 31 -2.78 9.14 -12.20
N ILE A 32 -3.43 9.26 -13.36
CA ILE A 32 -2.85 8.97 -14.67
C ILE A 32 -2.98 10.22 -15.55
N GLY A 33 -1.87 10.63 -16.17
CA GLY A 33 -1.85 11.79 -17.06
C GLY A 33 -0.46 12.06 -17.63
N THR A 34 -0.34 13.14 -18.40
CA THR A 34 0.90 13.51 -19.12
C THR A 34 1.64 14.62 -18.41
N ALA A 35 2.69 14.27 -17.67
CA ALA A 35 3.52 15.27 -16.99
C ALA A 35 4.64 15.80 -17.92
N PRO A 36 4.96 17.10 -17.88
CA PRO A 36 6.07 17.68 -18.65
C PRO A 36 7.46 17.20 -18.19
N CYS A 37 7.60 16.76 -16.94
CA CYS A 37 8.84 16.20 -16.39
C CYS A 37 8.55 15.09 -15.38
N GLY A 38 9.55 14.26 -15.09
CA GLY A 38 9.46 13.15 -14.12
C GLY A 38 9.71 11.77 -14.75
N PRO A 39 9.75 10.71 -13.91
CA PRO A 39 10.01 9.36 -14.37
C PRO A 39 8.82 8.81 -15.17
N VAL A 40 9.11 8.35 -16.40
CA VAL A 40 8.09 7.81 -17.31
C VAL A 40 7.74 6.38 -16.91
N ASN A 41 6.44 6.06 -16.85
CA ASN A 41 5.90 4.73 -16.53
C ASN A 41 6.34 4.16 -15.17
N GLN A 42 6.69 5.03 -14.21
CA GLN A 42 6.99 4.62 -12.84
C GLN A 42 5.97 5.25 -11.88
N PRO A 43 5.26 4.44 -11.07
CA PRO A 43 4.34 4.98 -10.08
C PRO A 43 5.14 5.61 -8.93
N THR A 44 4.91 6.90 -8.69
CA THR A 44 5.52 7.62 -7.56
C THR A 44 4.46 7.96 -6.51
N LEU A 45 4.74 7.62 -5.26
CA LEU A 45 3.88 7.98 -4.13
C LEU A 45 3.96 9.48 -3.87
N CYS A 46 2.80 10.16 -3.90
CA CYS A 46 2.67 11.56 -3.52
C CYS A 46 1.88 11.65 -2.22
N LEU A 47 2.45 12.24 -1.18
CA LEU A 47 1.83 12.41 0.13
C LEU A 47 1.30 13.83 0.33
N SER A 48 1.84 14.79 -0.41
CA SER A 48 1.48 16.21 -0.35
C SER A 48 1.45 16.85 -1.74
N GLU A 49 0.90 18.07 -1.82
CA GLU A 49 0.93 18.87 -3.06
C GLU A 49 2.34 19.24 -3.48
N SER A 50 3.27 19.38 -2.54
CA SER A 50 4.69 19.65 -2.83
C SER A 50 5.36 18.51 -3.59
N ASP A 51 4.99 17.26 -3.28
CA ASP A 51 5.52 16.09 -4.01
C ASP A 51 5.06 16.11 -5.47
N ALA A 52 3.86 16.66 -5.74
CA ALA A 52 3.37 16.80 -7.10
C ALA A 52 4.16 17.81 -7.93
N ALA A 53 4.94 18.71 -7.31
CA ALA A 53 5.78 19.68 -8.03
C ALA A 53 6.89 19.03 -8.87
N GLN A 54 7.27 17.78 -8.56
CA GLN A 54 8.26 17.02 -9.34
C GLN A 54 7.79 16.73 -10.78
N PHE A 55 6.48 16.85 -11.03
CA PHE A 55 5.86 16.67 -12.34
C PHE A 55 5.71 17.98 -13.12
N GLY A 56 6.21 19.11 -12.58
CA GLY A 56 6.29 20.41 -13.24
C GLY A 56 5.15 21.37 -12.88
N GLN A 57 5.38 22.68 -13.11
CA GLN A 57 4.45 23.76 -12.72
C GLN A 57 3.13 23.79 -13.51
N ALA A 58 3.11 23.18 -14.70
CA ALA A 58 1.92 23.10 -15.55
C ALA A 58 1.04 21.89 -15.21
N TRP A 59 1.39 21.12 -14.17
CA TRP A 59 0.60 19.96 -13.77
C TRP A 59 -0.80 20.40 -13.34
N GLN A 60 -1.78 20.04 -14.18
CA GLN A 60 -3.11 20.65 -14.23
C GLN A 60 -3.97 20.37 -12.99
N ILE A 61 -3.50 19.50 -12.10
CA ILE A 61 -4.17 19.09 -10.87
C ILE A 61 -3.68 19.84 -9.63
N SER A 62 -2.59 20.64 -9.70
CA SER A 62 -2.17 21.43 -8.54
C SER A 62 -3.22 22.51 -8.27
N PRO A 63 -3.91 22.49 -7.12
CA PRO A 63 -5.00 23.42 -6.83
C PRO A 63 -4.49 24.86 -6.62
N SER A 64 -3.19 25.04 -6.37
CA SER A 64 -2.55 26.34 -6.11
C SER A 64 -2.61 27.35 -7.28
N ARG A 65 -3.04 26.93 -8.49
CA ARG A 65 -3.02 27.79 -9.68
C ARG A 65 -4.36 28.02 -10.39
N ARG A 66 -5.50 27.66 -9.78
CA ARG A 66 -6.82 28.11 -10.25
C ARG A 66 -7.14 29.51 -9.71
N ARG A 67 -6.51 30.53 -10.30
CA ARG A 67 -7.03 31.91 -10.32
C ARG A 67 -7.10 32.36 -11.78
#